data_AF-A0A7Y0N205-F1
#
_entry.id   AF-A0A7Y0N205-F1
#
_cell.length_a   1.000
_cell.length_b   1.000
_cell.length_c   1.000
_cell.angle_alpha   90.00
_cell.angle_beta   90.00
_cell.angle_gamma   90.00
#
_symmetry.space_group_name_H-M   'P 1'
#
loop_
_entity.id
_entity.type
_entity.pdbx_description
1 polymer ?
#
loop_
_entity_poly.entity_id
_entity_poly.type
_entity_poly.pdbx_seq_one_letter_code
_entity_poly.pdbx_strand_id
1 'polypeptide(L)'
;SKRIAKLEQELGVQLLYRTTRTLTLTEAGQSFFVHAKAVYQAVATAEESIVGLGKNLSGNIKITVPTISGELILPGVISEFNDKYPDINIDMELDNRFVDIVNERFDLAIRTGMLPDSSLIARKLVDANWVVCASPKYLAKHGIPKQPIELTKHNCLVYSY
;
A
#
# COMPACT_ATOMS: atom_id res chain seq x y z
N SER A 1 -5.36 18.78 -13.46
CA SER A 1 -4.86 19.15 -14.80
C SER A 1 -4.11 20.51 -14.84
N LYS A 2 -4.67 21.63 -14.34
CA LYS A 2 -4.02 22.97 -14.43
C LYS A 2 -2.71 23.14 -13.64
N ARG A 3 -2.61 22.58 -12.42
CA ARG A 3 -1.40 22.73 -11.57
C ARG A 3 -0.18 22.01 -12.16
N ILE A 4 -0.37 20.80 -12.70
CA ILE A 4 0.71 20.05 -13.36
C ILE A 4 1.16 20.75 -14.64
N ALA A 5 0.23 21.27 -15.45
CA ALA A 5 0.60 22.00 -16.66
C ALA A 5 1.43 23.26 -16.35
N LYS A 6 1.09 23.97 -15.26
CA LYS A 6 1.89 25.11 -14.78
C LYS A 6 3.29 24.66 -14.33
N LEU A 7 3.39 23.56 -13.60
CA LEU A 7 4.68 22.98 -13.18
C LEU A 7 5.54 22.56 -14.39
N GLU A 8 4.94 21.89 -15.38
CA GLU A 8 5.61 21.51 -16.63
C GLU A 8 6.10 22.73 -17.40
N GLN A 9 5.33 23.84 -17.41
CA GLN A 9 5.77 25.12 -17.98
C GLN A 9 6.93 25.75 -17.22
N GLU A 10 6.87 25.76 -15.89
CA GLU A 10 7.94 26.33 -15.05
C GLU A 10 9.25 25.54 -15.16
N LEU A 11 9.16 24.22 -15.31
CA LEU A 11 10.32 23.35 -15.51
C LEU A 11 10.81 23.31 -16.96
N GLY A 12 9.97 23.74 -17.92
CA GLY A 12 10.28 23.69 -19.34
C GLY A 12 10.30 22.28 -19.93
N VAL A 13 9.76 21.29 -19.22
CA VAL A 13 9.76 19.88 -19.61
C VAL A 13 8.43 19.22 -19.26
N GLN A 14 7.96 18.36 -20.17
CA GLN A 14 6.77 17.56 -19.95
C GLN A 14 7.09 16.40 -19.00
N LEU A 15 6.33 16.29 -17.92
CA LEU A 15 6.48 15.25 -16.90
C LEU A 15 5.52 14.08 -17.13
N LEU A 16 4.40 14.32 -17.81
CA LEU A 16 3.37 13.32 -18.03
C LEU A 16 2.93 13.23 -19.49
N TYR A 17 2.88 12.01 -20.03
CA TYR A 17 2.10 11.69 -21.22
C TYR A 17 0.62 11.58 -20.84
N ARG A 18 -0.23 12.33 -21.54
CA ARG A 18 -1.68 12.31 -21.34
C ARG A 18 -2.36 11.75 -22.58
N THR A 19 -3.03 10.61 -22.42
CA THR A 19 -4.00 10.13 -23.41
C THR A 19 -5.41 10.23 -22.83
N THR A 20 -6.43 10.02 -23.65
CA THR A 20 -7.84 10.03 -23.20
C THR A 20 -8.18 8.86 -22.28
N ARG A 21 -7.27 7.88 -22.10
CA ARG A 21 -7.50 6.68 -21.29
C ARG A 21 -6.46 6.45 -20.20
N THR A 22 -5.25 7.00 -20.33
CA THR A 22 -4.14 6.73 -19.40
C THR A 22 -3.20 7.92 -19.23
N LEU A 23 -2.53 7.94 -18.10
CA LEU A 23 -1.58 8.98 -17.68
C LEU A 23 -0.28 8.28 -17.28
N THR A 24 0.81 8.53 -18.01
CA THR A 24 2.10 7.87 -17.79
C THR A 24 3.22 8.89 -17.61
N LEU A 25 4.23 8.55 -16.80
CA LEU A 25 5.40 9.41 -16.58
C LEU A 25 6.30 9.43 -17.82
N THR A 26 6.88 10.60 -18.11
CA THR A 26 8.05 10.70 -18.98
C THR A 26 9.30 10.32 -18.18
N GLU A 27 10.45 10.17 -18.86
CA GLU A 27 11.74 9.96 -18.18
C GLU A 27 12.06 11.10 -17.19
N ALA A 28 11.83 12.34 -17.62
CA ALA A 28 11.96 13.52 -16.77
C ALA A 28 10.94 13.50 -15.61
N GLY A 29 9.70 13.04 -15.87
CA GLY A 29 8.68 12.82 -14.86
C GLY A 29 9.12 11.82 -13.79
N GLN A 30 9.74 10.71 -14.20
CA GLN A 30 10.24 9.67 -13.30
C GLN A 30 11.35 10.21 -12.39
N SER A 31 12.32 10.91 -12.96
CA SER A 31 13.41 11.55 -12.21
C SER A 31 12.89 12.61 -11.24
N PHE A 32 12.04 13.51 -11.72
CA PHE A 32 11.43 14.56 -10.90
C PHE A 32 10.59 13.98 -9.75
N PHE A 33 9.82 12.92 -10.00
CA PHE A 33 8.98 12.28 -9.00
C PHE A 33 9.78 11.75 -7.80
N VAL A 34 10.95 11.15 -8.03
CA VAL A 34 11.81 10.63 -6.95
C VAL A 34 12.19 11.76 -5.98
N HIS A 35 12.65 12.90 -6.53
CA HIS A 35 13.07 14.04 -5.73
C HIS A 35 11.89 14.77 -5.06
N ALA A 36 10.80 15.00 -5.81
CA ALA A 36 9.60 15.66 -5.30
C ALA A 36 8.98 14.87 -4.13
N LYS A 37 8.97 13.53 -4.23
CA LYS A 37 8.50 12.64 -3.17
C LYS A 37 9.33 12.76 -1.89
N ALA A 38 10.66 12.81 -2.02
CA ALA A 38 11.55 12.96 -0.87
C ALA A 38 11.36 14.31 -0.15
N VAL A 39 11.22 15.41 -0.91
CA VAL A 39 10.96 16.75 -0.36
C VAL A 39 9.61 16.78 0.36
N TYR A 40 8.57 16.22 -0.25
CA TYR A 40 7.25 16.14 0.38
C TYR A 40 7.29 15.38 1.71
N GLN A 41 8.01 14.25 1.75
CA GLN A 41 8.17 13.46 2.98
C GLN A 41 8.91 14.25 4.07
N ALA A 42 9.93 15.02 3.72
CA ALA A 42 10.66 15.85 4.67
C ALA A 42 9.78 16.97 5.24
N VAL A 43 8.97 17.63 4.40
CA VAL A 43 8.01 18.65 4.83
C VAL A 43 6.94 18.05 5.75
N ALA A 44 6.35 16.92 5.38
CA ALA A 44 5.37 16.23 6.22
C ALA A 44 5.95 15.85 7.59
N THR A 45 7.19 15.35 7.63
CA THR A 45 7.90 15.03 8.89
C THR A 45 8.10 16.27 9.76
N ALA A 46 8.44 17.41 9.14
CA ALA A 46 8.60 18.67 9.86
C ALA A 46 7.25 19.19 10.41
N GLU A 47 6.17 19.13 9.64
CA GLU A 47 4.83 19.51 10.09
C GLU A 47 4.36 18.63 11.25
N GLU A 48 4.56 17.31 11.16
CA GLU A 48 4.26 16.35 12.24
C GLU A 48 5.03 16.67 13.53
N SER A 49 6.29 17.10 13.42
CA SER A 49 7.11 17.48 14.58
C SER A 49 6.56 18.69 15.36
N ILE A 50 5.82 19.57 14.68
CA ILE A 50 5.18 20.75 15.28
C ILE A 50 3.82 20.39 15.90
N VAL A 51 3.06 19.49 15.26
CA VAL A 51 1.77 19.02 15.77
C VAL A 51 1.92 18.27 17.11
N GLY A 52 3.05 17.58 17.31
CA GLY A 52 3.37 16.87 18.56
C GLY A 52 3.59 17.75 19.79
N LEU A 53 3.67 19.08 19.66
CA LEU A 53 3.98 20.01 20.77
C LEU A 53 2.76 20.63 21.47
N GLY A 54 1.54 20.51 20.93
CA GLY A 54 0.42 21.37 21.37
C GLY A 54 -0.95 20.75 21.62
N LYS A 55 -1.22 19.50 21.21
CA LYS A 55 -2.52 18.86 21.43
C LYS A 55 -2.35 17.36 21.65
N ASN A 56 -2.99 16.84 22.69
CA ASN A 56 -3.22 15.39 22.80
C ASN A 56 -4.01 14.95 21.56
N LEU A 57 -3.40 14.15 20.70
CA LEU A 57 -4.05 13.58 19.52
C LEU A 57 -5.12 12.61 20.00
N SER A 58 -6.36 12.81 19.56
CA SER A 58 -7.52 12.01 19.98
C SER A 58 -8.50 11.83 18.81
N GLY A 59 -9.27 10.75 18.83
CA GLY A 59 -10.29 10.48 17.80
C GLY A 59 -10.41 9.00 17.44
N ASN A 60 -11.03 8.73 16.29
CA ASN A 60 -11.12 7.40 15.70
C ASN A 60 -10.53 7.43 14.29
N ILE A 61 -9.74 6.40 13.95
CA ILE A 61 -9.20 6.19 12.61
C ILE A 61 -9.76 4.88 12.10
N LYS A 62 -10.53 4.94 11.01
CA LYS A 62 -11.09 3.76 10.36
C LYS A 62 -10.16 3.27 9.26
N ILE A 63 -9.67 2.04 9.38
CA ILE A 63 -8.72 1.44 8.45
C ILE A 63 -9.26 0.15 7.86
N THR A 64 -8.87 -0.15 6.62
CA THR A 64 -9.19 -1.42 5.97
C THR A 64 -7.91 -2.11 5.49
N VAL A 65 -7.79 -3.40 5.77
CA VAL A 65 -6.55 -4.15 5.57
C VAL A 65 -6.84 -5.59 5.12
N PRO A 66 -5.95 -6.25 4.37
CA PRO A 66 -6.13 -7.65 3.98
C PRO A 66 -6.07 -8.53 5.23
N THR A 67 -6.92 -9.56 5.30
CA THR A 67 -7.11 -10.36 6.53
C THR A 67 -5.79 -10.90 7.09
N ILE A 68 -4.97 -11.55 6.26
CA ILE A 68 -3.70 -12.16 6.69
C ILE A 68 -2.73 -11.10 7.23
N SER A 69 -2.60 -9.96 6.54
CA SER A 69 -1.70 -8.88 6.97
C SER A 69 -2.20 -8.23 8.26
N GLY A 70 -3.52 -8.06 8.38
CA GLY A 70 -4.15 -7.52 9.58
C GLY A 70 -3.98 -8.42 10.80
N GLU A 71 -4.04 -9.73 10.63
CA GLU A 71 -3.87 -10.69 11.73
C GLU A 71 -2.40 -10.93 12.11
N LEU A 72 -1.49 -11.01 11.12
CA LEU A 72 -0.11 -11.45 11.37
C LEU A 72 0.88 -10.30 11.60
N ILE A 73 0.60 -9.11 11.09
CA ILE A 73 1.59 -8.01 11.05
C ILE A 73 1.16 -6.83 11.93
N LEU A 74 -0.11 -6.43 11.83
CA LEU A 74 -0.57 -5.19 12.45
C LEU A 74 -0.78 -5.20 13.98
N PRO A 75 -1.06 -6.32 14.68
CA PRO A 75 -1.36 -6.24 16.11
C PRO A 75 -0.24 -5.61 16.93
N GLY A 76 1.02 -5.96 16.65
CA GLY A 76 2.17 -5.38 17.34
C GLY A 76 2.34 -3.89 17.09
N VAL A 77 2.20 -3.46 15.84
CA VAL A 77 2.32 -2.05 15.44
C VAL A 77 1.19 -1.21 16.04
N ILE A 78 -0.03 -1.74 16.09
CA ILE A 78 -1.18 -1.03 16.67
C ILE A 78 -1.06 -0.93 18.17
N SER A 79 -0.56 -1.98 18.84
CA SER A 79 -0.27 -1.90 20.28
C SER A 79 0.72 -0.77 20.58
N GLU A 80 1.84 -0.71 19.86
CA GLU A 80 2.85 0.34 20.03
C GLU A 80 2.27 1.73 19.71
N PHE A 81 1.43 1.84 18.69
CA PHE A 81 0.76 3.09 18.33
C PHE A 81 -0.22 3.55 19.43
N ASN A 82 -1.03 2.65 19.97
CA ASN A 82 -1.99 2.96 21.03
C ASN A 82 -1.29 3.32 22.34
N ASP A 83 -0.17 2.68 22.66
CA ASP A 83 0.65 3.04 23.83
C ASP A 83 1.19 4.48 23.73
N LYS A 84 1.52 4.92 22.51
CA LYS A 84 1.99 6.29 22.23
C LYS A 84 0.85 7.31 22.16
N TYR A 85 -0.32 6.90 21.71
CA TYR A 85 -1.49 7.77 21.49
C TYR A 85 -2.77 7.16 22.07
N PRO A 86 -2.93 7.16 23.41
CA PRO A 86 -3.99 6.42 24.10
C PRO A 86 -5.40 6.96 23.84
N ASP A 87 -5.53 8.22 23.40
CA ASP A 87 -6.82 8.84 23.10
C ASP A 87 -7.27 8.60 21.64
N ILE A 88 -6.49 7.86 20.85
CA ILE A 88 -6.85 7.44 19.48
C ILE A 88 -7.38 6.00 19.52
N ASN A 89 -8.56 5.80 18.93
CA ASN A 89 -9.10 4.47 18.66
C ASN A 89 -8.83 4.09 17.20
N ILE A 90 -8.45 2.83 16.98
CA ILE A 90 -8.29 2.26 15.63
C ILE A 90 -9.46 1.30 15.39
N ASP A 91 -10.31 1.63 14.43
CA ASP A 91 -11.34 0.74 13.91
C ASP A 91 -10.80 0.03 12.67
N MET A 92 -10.57 -1.28 12.76
CA MET A 92 -9.96 -2.07 11.69
C MET A 92 -10.95 -3.03 11.06
N GLU A 93 -11.14 -2.89 9.75
CA GLU A 93 -11.87 -3.84 8.91
C GLU A 93 -10.91 -4.77 8.17
N LEU A 94 -11.04 -6.08 8.44
CA LEU A 94 -10.29 -7.15 7.78
C LEU A 94 -11.04 -7.66 6.56
N ASP A 95 -10.72 -7.12 5.38
CA ASP A 95 -11.33 -7.54 4.11
C ASP A 95 -10.32 -7.47 2.96
N ASN A 96 -10.34 -8.47 2.09
CA ASN A 96 -9.49 -8.54 0.89
C ASN A 96 -10.06 -7.79 -0.31
N ARG A 97 -11.31 -7.30 -0.24
CA ARG A 97 -11.90 -6.53 -1.34
C ARG A 97 -11.20 -5.19 -1.52
N PHE A 98 -11.15 -4.73 -2.76
CA PHE A 98 -10.85 -3.33 -3.04
C PHE A 98 -12.11 -2.51 -2.79
N VAL A 99 -12.14 -1.79 -1.67
CA VAL A 99 -13.24 -0.88 -1.28
C VAL A 99 -13.05 0.51 -1.87
N ASP A 100 -14.15 1.24 -2.00
CA ASP A 100 -14.09 2.68 -2.26
C ASP A 100 -13.81 3.41 -0.94
N ILE A 101 -12.54 3.72 -0.71
CA ILE A 101 -12.04 4.34 0.52
C ILE A 101 -12.79 5.64 0.85
N VAL A 102 -13.16 6.42 -0.16
CA VAL A 102 -13.83 7.71 0.02
C VAL A 102 -15.30 7.51 0.39
N ASN A 103 -16.01 6.70 -0.40
CA ASN A 103 -17.44 6.49 -0.19
C ASN A 103 -17.73 5.67 1.08
N GLU A 104 -16.85 4.73 1.42
CA GLU A 104 -16.97 3.88 2.61
C GLU A 104 -16.32 4.49 3.87
N ARG A 105 -15.81 5.73 3.75
CA ARG A 105 -15.29 6.56 4.85
C ARG A 105 -14.13 5.89 5.61
N PHE A 106 -13.20 5.30 4.87
CA PHE A 106 -11.94 4.86 5.43
C PHE A 106 -10.92 6.01 5.40
N ASP A 107 -10.16 6.15 6.48
CA ASP A 107 -9.06 7.12 6.56
C ASP A 107 -7.78 6.55 5.92
N LEU A 108 -7.61 5.22 6.00
CA LEU A 108 -6.45 4.51 5.48
C LEU A 108 -6.84 3.14 4.93
N ALA A 109 -6.24 2.75 3.81
CA ALA A 109 -6.27 1.38 3.33
C ALA A 109 -4.85 0.82 3.19
N ILE A 110 -4.64 -0.36 3.77
CA ILE A 110 -3.46 -1.18 3.48
C ILE A 110 -3.90 -2.22 2.46
N ARG A 111 -3.14 -2.38 1.38
CA ARG A 111 -3.46 -3.32 0.31
C ARG A 111 -2.19 -4.00 -0.21
N THR A 112 -2.35 -5.21 -0.71
CA THR A 112 -1.30 -5.98 -1.35
C THR A 112 -1.63 -6.11 -2.84
N GLY A 113 -0.67 -5.80 -3.71
CA GLY A 113 -0.83 -5.90 -5.16
C GLY A 113 -0.83 -4.55 -5.87
N MET A 114 -1.26 -4.55 -7.13
CA MET A 114 -1.39 -3.33 -7.93
C MET A 114 -2.63 -2.57 -7.50
N LEU A 115 -2.44 -1.32 -7.09
CA LEU A 115 -3.54 -0.39 -6.84
C LEU A 115 -4.03 0.17 -8.18
N PRO A 116 -5.36 0.30 -8.38
CA PRO A 116 -5.88 1.02 -9.54
C PRO A 116 -5.45 2.49 -9.51
N ASP A 117 -5.29 3.08 -10.69
CA ASP A 117 -5.03 4.52 -10.81
C ASP A 117 -6.17 5.31 -10.14
N SER A 118 -5.81 6.18 -9.19
CA SER A 118 -6.75 7.00 -8.44
C SER A 118 -6.10 8.32 -8.00
N SER A 119 -6.90 9.23 -7.44
CA SER A 119 -6.39 10.45 -6.80
C SER A 119 -5.80 10.22 -5.41
N LEU A 120 -5.80 8.98 -4.91
CA LEU A 120 -5.30 8.64 -3.59
C LEU A 120 -3.77 8.63 -3.56
N ILE A 121 -3.20 9.01 -2.42
CA ILE A 121 -1.75 8.94 -2.21
C ILE A 121 -1.40 7.51 -1.79
N ALA A 122 -0.63 6.81 -2.61
CA ALA A 122 -0.12 5.48 -2.30
C ALA A 122 1.31 5.54 -1.75
N ARG A 123 1.54 4.86 -0.60
CA ARG A 123 2.87 4.66 -0.01
C ARG A 123 3.18 3.17 0.04
N LYS A 124 4.29 2.76 -0.58
CA LYS A 124 4.83 1.40 -0.42
C LYS A 124 5.29 1.21 1.03
N LEU A 125 4.80 0.16 1.68
CA LEU A 125 5.18 -0.21 3.05
C LEU A 125 6.29 -1.27 3.05
N VAL A 126 6.01 -2.42 2.44
CA VAL A 126 6.92 -3.58 2.39
C VAL A 126 6.73 -4.35 1.08
N ASP A 127 7.73 -5.15 0.71
CA ASP A 127 7.62 -6.14 -0.36
C ASP A 127 7.02 -7.45 0.16
N ALA A 128 6.17 -8.08 -0.66
CA ALA A 128 5.58 -9.39 -0.35
C ALA A 128 6.24 -10.47 -1.21
N ASN A 129 6.93 -11.41 -0.57
CA ASN A 129 7.57 -12.54 -1.24
C ASN A 129 6.71 -13.78 -1.15
N TRP A 130 6.11 -14.18 -2.27
CA TRP A 130 5.31 -15.40 -2.36
C TRP A 130 6.21 -16.61 -2.52
N VAL A 131 5.97 -17.65 -1.72
CA VAL A 131 6.68 -18.93 -1.80
C VAL A 131 5.71 -20.08 -2.02
N VAL A 132 6.13 -21.06 -2.81
CA VAL A 132 5.41 -22.33 -2.93
C VAL A 132 5.87 -23.23 -1.79
N CYS A 133 4.92 -23.73 -1.00
CA CYS A 133 5.21 -24.63 0.10
C CYS A 133 4.25 -25.82 0.09
N ALA A 134 4.67 -26.92 0.71
CA ALA A 134 3.86 -28.11 0.89
C ALA A 134 4.27 -28.79 2.20
N SER A 135 3.34 -29.53 2.81
CA SER A 135 3.66 -30.28 4.03
C SER A 135 4.68 -31.40 3.73
N PRO A 136 5.59 -31.72 4.66
CA PRO A 136 6.54 -32.83 4.49
C PRO A 136 5.84 -34.16 4.18
N LYS A 137 4.68 -34.39 4.80
CA LYS A 137 3.85 -35.58 4.58
C LYS A 137 3.35 -35.70 3.14
N TYR A 138 2.96 -34.58 2.52
CA TYR A 138 2.52 -34.56 1.13
C TYR A 138 3.68 -34.88 0.19
N LEU A 139 4.83 -34.22 0.38
CA LEU A 139 6.02 -34.41 -0.45
C LEU A 139 6.58 -35.84 -0.35
N ALA A 140 6.52 -36.47 0.82
CA ALA A 140 6.93 -37.86 0.99
C ALA A 140 6.08 -38.84 0.15
N LYS A 141 4.80 -38.53 -0.07
CA LYS A 141 3.87 -39.37 -0.83
C LYS A 141 3.86 -39.04 -2.33
N HIS A 142 4.01 -37.77 -2.69
CA HIS A 142 3.79 -37.28 -4.06
C HIS A 142 5.07 -36.81 -4.76
N GLY A 143 6.22 -36.81 -4.07
CA GLY A 143 7.49 -36.31 -4.60
C GLY A 143 7.63 -34.79 -4.46
N ILE A 144 8.86 -34.30 -4.64
CA ILE A 144 9.19 -32.87 -4.64
C ILE A 144 9.25 -32.37 -6.08
N PRO A 145 8.39 -31.43 -6.51
CA PRO A 145 8.47 -30.87 -7.84
C PRO A 145 9.77 -30.07 -8.02
N LYS A 146 10.49 -30.32 -9.12
CA LYS A 146 11.73 -29.64 -9.50
C LYS A 146 11.51 -28.55 -10.54
N GLN A 147 10.40 -28.62 -11.28
CA GLN A 147 10.05 -27.63 -12.30
C GLN A 147 8.59 -27.18 -12.14
N PRO A 148 8.25 -25.92 -12.46
CA PRO A 148 6.88 -25.42 -12.32
C PRO A 148 5.82 -26.24 -13.04
N ILE A 149 6.15 -26.83 -14.20
CA ILE A 149 5.21 -27.65 -14.99
C ILE A 149 4.75 -28.90 -14.24
N GLU A 150 5.56 -29.41 -13.31
CA GLU A 150 5.23 -30.61 -12.52
C GLU A 150 4.09 -30.33 -11.53
N LEU A 151 3.84 -29.07 -11.14
CA LEU A 151 2.73 -28.68 -10.28
C LEU A 151 1.36 -29.03 -10.88
N THR A 152 1.26 -29.19 -12.20
CA THR A 152 0.04 -29.67 -12.87
C THR A 152 -0.35 -31.10 -12.47
N LYS A 153 0.59 -31.87 -11.91
CA LYS A 153 0.40 -33.23 -11.41
C LYS A 153 0.21 -33.28 -9.88
N HIS A 154 0.26 -32.12 -9.21
CA HIS A 154 0.10 -31.99 -7.77
C HIS A 154 -1.27 -31.38 -7.43
N ASN A 155 -1.80 -31.74 -6.27
CA ASN A 155 -2.98 -31.11 -5.71
C ASN A 155 -2.62 -29.71 -5.17
N CYS A 156 -2.81 -28.68 -5.99
CA CYS A 156 -2.52 -27.30 -5.64
C CYS A 156 -3.74 -26.65 -4.96
N LEU A 157 -3.54 -26.08 -3.78
CA LEU A 157 -4.53 -25.21 -3.13
C LEU A 157 -4.41 -23.81 -3.74
N VAL A 158 -5.42 -23.41 -4.51
CA VAL A 158 -5.48 -22.12 -5.19
C VAL A 158 -6.67 -21.31 -4.68
N TYR A 159 -6.55 -19.98 -4.71
CA TYR A 159 -7.71 -19.12 -4.45
C TYR A 159 -8.79 -19.36 -5.51
N SER A 160 -10.02 -19.62 -5.07
CA SER A 160 -11.21 -19.47 -5.90
C SER A 160 -11.64 -18.01 -5.86
N TYR A 161 -11.70 -17.35 -7.02
CA TYR A 161 -12.28 -16.02 -7.17
C TYR A 161 -13.81 -16.08 -7.22
#